data_AF-A0A4Y1ZRD2-F1
#
_entry.id   AF-A0A4Y1ZRD2-F1
#
_cell.length_a   1.000
_cell.length_b   1.000
_cell.length_c   1.000
_cell.angle_alpha   90.00
_cell.angle_beta   90.00
_cell.angle_gamma   90.00
#
_symmetry.space_group_name_H-M   'P 1'
#
loop_
_entity.id
_entity.type
_entity.pdbx_description
1 polymer ?
#
loop_
_entity_poly.entity_id
_entity_poly.type
_entity_poly.pdbx_seq_one_letter_code
_entity_poly.pdbx_strand_id
1 'polypeptide(L)'
;HSPFDGLVPVVANHFVYSSLDECQGVWKGSKIVGRDLLPPRRLDFYLDDYIKVAIEESKKIYQTNIADCEIEVGCFTHYGKAFLKPHNFHPETYAQFALQLAYYTMHGRPAPTYVTAATRQFYHGRTETMRSCFPEV
;
A
#
# COMPACT_ATOMS: atom_id res chain seq x y z
N HIS A 1 -1.01 -9.24 0.46
CA HIS A 1 -0.49 -9.11 1.85
C HIS A 1 0.00 -10.42 2.47
N SER A 2 -0.44 -11.60 2.01
CA SER A 2 0.03 -12.88 2.58
C SER A 2 1.53 -13.15 2.43
N PRO A 3 2.16 -12.98 1.25
CA PRO A 3 3.57 -13.36 1.09
C PRO A 3 4.57 -12.33 1.63
N PHE A 4 4.20 -11.05 1.75
CA PHE A 4 5.09 -9.98 2.21
C PHE A 4 4.31 -8.75 2.70
N ASP A 5 5.02 -7.91 3.47
CA ASP A 5 4.56 -6.61 3.98
C ASP A 5 4.69 -5.47 2.95
N GLY A 6 4.09 -4.32 3.24
CA GLY A 6 4.00 -3.18 2.32
C GLY A 6 5.34 -2.61 1.85
N LEU A 7 6.45 -2.85 2.56
CA LEU A 7 7.76 -2.32 2.15
C LEU A 7 8.31 -2.99 0.88
N VAL A 8 8.01 -4.26 0.63
CA VAL A 8 8.45 -4.97 -0.59
C VAL A 8 7.91 -4.30 -1.86
N PRO A 9 6.58 -4.10 -2.03
CA PRO A 9 6.06 -3.42 -3.21
C PRO A 9 6.48 -1.94 -3.27
N VAL A 10 6.67 -1.25 -2.15
CA VAL A 10 7.19 0.13 -2.15
C VAL A 10 8.59 0.19 -2.76
N VAL A 11 9.50 -0.70 -2.35
CA VAL A 11 10.86 -0.75 -2.91
C VAL A 11 10.84 -1.12 -4.39
N ALA A 12 10.05 -2.12 -4.78
CA ALA A 12 9.92 -2.53 -6.18
C ALA A 12 9.38 -1.40 -7.06
N ASN A 13 8.32 -0.71 -6.62
CA ASN A 13 7.76 0.42 -7.34
C ASN A 13 8.74 1.60 -7.38
N HIS A 14 9.41 1.91 -6.27
CA HIS A 14 10.40 3.00 -6.24
C HIS A 14 11.56 2.76 -7.20
N PHE A 15 12.02 1.52 -7.35
CA PHE A 15 13.01 1.14 -8.36
C PHE A 15 12.49 1.43 -9.77
N VAL A 16 11.28 0.96 -10.11
CA VAL A 16 10.68 1.20 -11.43
C VAL A 16 10.51 2.69 -11.71
N TYR A 17 10.00 3.47 -10.75
CA TYR A 17 9.86 4.92 -10.89
C TYR A 17 11.20 5.61 -11.09
N SER A 18 12.22 5.25 -10.31
CA SER A 18 13.56 5.82 -10.45
C SER A 18 14.19 5.47 -11.81
N SER A 19 14.00 4.24 -12.30
CA SER A 19 14.46 3.83 -13.63
C SER A 19 13.74 4.58 -14.75
N LEU A 20 12.43 4.82 -14.60
CA LEU A 20 11.65 5.62 -15.54
C LEU A 20 12.12 7.07 -15.55
N ASP A 21 12.39 7.66 -14.38
CA ASP A 21 12.92 9.02 -14.28
C ASP A 21 14.31 9.14 -14.91
N GLU A 22 15.21 8.18 -14.64
CA GLU A 22 16.55 8.14 -15.24
C GLU A 22 16.51 8.09 -16.78
N CYS A 23 15.59 7.31 -17.34
CA CYS A 23 15.40 7.24 -18.78
C CYS A 23 14.46 8.31 -19.34
N GLN A 24 13.89 9.18 -18.49
CA GLN A 24 12.88 10.18 -18.84
C GLN A 24 11.66 9.55 -19.55
N GLY A 25 11.31 8.32 -19.18
CA GLY A 25 10.25 7.52 -19.79
C GLY A 25 10.56 7.06 -21.22
N VAL A 26 11.79 7.21 -21.71
CA VAL A 26 12.18 6.88 -23.09
C VAL A 26 13.16 5.70 -23.11
N TRP A 27 12.84 4.67 -23.89
CA TRP A 27 13.77 3.58 -24.16
C TRP A 27 14.98 4.08 -24.96
N LYS A 28 16.16 4.07 -24.33
CA LYS A 28 17.44 4.49 -24.93
C LYS A 28 18.27 3.32 -25.51
N GLY A 29 17.80 2.08 -25.35
CA GLY A 29 18.50 0.90 -25.83
C GLY A 29 18.28 0.63 -27.32
N SER A 30 18.68 -0.56 -27.79
CA SER A 30 18.53 -0.95 -29.19
C SER A 30 17.06 -0.86 -29.64
N LYS A 31 16.85 -0.22 -30.80
CA LYS A 31 15.54 -0.17 -31.47
C LYS A 31 15.26 -1.40 -32.33
N ILE A 32 16.20 -2.35 -32.39
CA ILE A 32 15.97 -3.63 -33.06
C ILE A 32 14.92 -4.39 -32.23
N VAL A 33 13.68 -4.36 -32.72
CA VAL A 33 12.58 -5.14 -32.18
C VAL A 33 12.60 -6.50 -32.87
N GLY A 34 12.55 -7.59 -32.11
CA GLY A 34 12.59 -8.94 -32.66
C GLY A 34 13.94 -9.64 -32.48
N ARG A 35 14.25 -9.97 -31.22
CA ARG A 35 14.90 -11.27 -30.99
C ARG A 35 13.85 -12.32 -31.37
N ASP A 36 14.23 -13.49 -31.88
CA ASP A 36 13.31 -14.62 -32.13
C ASP A 36 12.65 -15.08 -30.81
N LEU A 37 11.70 -14.30 -30.32
CA LEU A 37 10.93 -14.53 -29.11
C LEU A 37 9.64 -15.22 -29.51
N LEU A 38 9.28 -16.23 -28.72
CA LEU A 38 7.98 -16.86 -28.86
C LEU A 38 6.88 -15.83 -28.58
N PRO A 39 5.78 -15.83 -29.36
CA PRO A 39 4.65 -14.96 -29.08
C PRO A 39 4.02 -15.33 -27.72
N PRO A 40 3.41 -14.36 -27.01
CA PRO A 40 2.64 -14.65 -25.81
C PRO A 40 1.60 -15.74 -26.07
N ARG A 41 1.52 -16.72 -25.17
CA ARG A 41 0.56 -17.82 -25.27
C ARG A 41 -0.70 -17.48 -24.48
N ARG A 42 -1.85 -17.52 -25.14
CA ARG A 42 -3.15 -17.42 -24.50
C ARG A 42 -3.35 -18.61 -23.54
N LEU A 43 -3.85 -18.32 -22.34
CA LEU A 43 -4.30 -19.35 -21.40
C LEU A 43 -5.76 -19.68 -21.71
N ASP A 44 -6.01 -20.87 -22.25
CA ASP A 44 -7.35 -21.36 -22.57
C ASP A 44 -7.93 -22.11 -21.37
N PHE A 45 -8.86 -21.47 -20.68
CA PHE A 45 -9.59 -22.07 -19.58
C PHE A 45 -10.83 -22.79 -20.11
N TYR A 46 -11.07 -24.00 -19.62
CA TYR A 46 -12.33 -24.71 -19.83
C TYR A 46 -13.32 -24.30 -18.74
N LEU A 47 -14.47 -23.78 -19.14
CA LEU A 47 -15.50 -23.28 -18.23
C LEU A 47 -16.77 -24.11 -18.41
N ASP A 48 -17.12 -24.87 -17.37
CA ASP A 48 -18.44 -25.48 -17.27
C ASP A 48 -19.48 -24.47 -16.76
N ASP A 49 -20.74 -24.88 -16.70
CA ASP A 49 -21.82 -23.98 -16.30
C ASP A 49 -21.74 -23.59 -14.82
N TYR A 50 -21.18 -24.47 -13.97
CA TYR A 50 -20.94 -24.17 -12.56
C TYR A 50 -19.94 -23.01 -12.41
N ILE A 51 -18.80 -23.07 -13.11
CA ILE A 51 -17.77 -22.02 -13.07
C ILE A 51 -18.32 -20.71 -13.65
N LYS A 52 -19.12 -20.76 -14.72
CA LYS A 52 -19.75 -19.55 -15.29
C LYS A 52 -20.66 -18.87 -14.27
N VAL A 53 -21.48 -19.63 -13.55
CA VAL A 53 -22.34 -19.09 -12.47
C VAL A 53 -21.49 -18.49 -11.36
N ALA A 54 -20.46 -19.20 -10.91
CA ALA A 54 -19.55 -18.73 -9.85
C ALA A 54 -18.82 -17.42 -10.23
N ILE A 55 -18.46 -17.25 -11.51
CA ILE A 55 -17.89 -16.00 -12.03
C ILE A 55 -18.88 -14.85 -11.88
N GLU A 56 -20.14 -15.05 -12.28
CA GLU A 56 -21.17 -14.00 -12.20
C GLU A 56 -21.52 -13.66 -10.74
N GLU A 57 -21.56 -14.65 -9.85
CA GLU A 57 -21.73 -14.42 -8.41
C GLU A 57 -20.55 -13.65 -7.81
N SER A 58 -19.32 -14.03 -8.15
CA SER A 58 -18.11 -13.35 -7.69
C SER A 58 -18.06 -11.88 -8.14
N LYS A 59 -18.52 -11.59 -9.38
CA LYS A 59 -18.64 -10.21 -9.87
C LYS A 59 -19.64 -9.41 -9.03
N LYS A 60 -20.80 -9.98 -8.69
CA LYS A 60 -21.80 -9.31 -7.84
C LYS A 60 -21.26 -9.02 -6.44
N ILE A 61 -20.57 -9.99 -5.84
CA ILE A 61 -19.91 -9.83 -4.54
C ILE A 61 -18.87 -8.69 -4.62
N TYR A 62 -18.02 -8.70 -5.64
CA TYR A 62 -17.02 -7.65 -5.85
C TYR A 62 -17.65 -6.27 -6.00
N GLN A 63 -18.72 -6.16 -6.81
CA GLN A 63 -19.46 -4.90 -7.01
C GLN A 63 -20.09 -4.39 -5.72
N THR A 64 -20.61 -5.29 -4.89
CA THR A 64 -21.16 -4.92 -3.57
C THR A 64 -20.07 -4.39 -2.66
N ASN A 65 -18.92 -5.09 -2.59
CA ASN A 65 -17.82 -4.70 -1.71
C ASN A 65 -17.16 -3.38 -2.13
N ILE A 66 -17.02 -3.11 -3.43
CA ILE A 66 -16.43 -1.84 -3.88
C ILE A 66 -17.38 -0.67 -3.69
N ALA A 67 -18.70 -0.89 -3.76
CA ALA A 67 -19.70 0.15 -3.49
C ALA A 67 -19.71 0.59 -2.01
N ASP A 68 -19.29 -0.28 -1.09
CA ASP A 68 -19.17 -0.01 0.36
C ASP A 68 -17.78 0.51 0.76
N CYS A 69 -16.90 0.78 -0.20
CA CYS A 69 -15.54 1.24 0.05
C CYS A 69 -15.41 2.75 -0.17
N GLU A 70 -15.26 3.50 0.91
CA GLU A 70 -14.97 4.94 0.86
C GLU A 70 -13.46 5.20 0.96
N ILE A 71 -12.92 6.00 0.03
CA ILE A 71 -11.49 6.37 -0.01
C ILE A 71 -11.37 7.87 -0.25
N GLU A 72 -10.72 8.57 0.67
CA GLU A 72 -10.34 9.98 0.52
C GLU A 72 -8.82 10.09 0.48
N VAL A 73 -8.28 10.76 -0.55
CA VAL A 73 -6.83 10.95 -0.73
C VAL A 73 -6.49 12.43 -0.65
N GLY A 74 -5.87 12.83 0.46
CA GLY A 74 -5.38 14.19 0.69
C GLY A 74 -3.85 14.25 0.77
N CYS A 75 -3.27 15.33 0.25
CA CYS A 75 -1.85 15.65 0.46
C CYS A 75 -1.73 16.86 1.39
N PHE A 76 -1.17 16.66 2.58
CA PHE A 76 -0.90 17.74 3.51
C PHE A 76 0.38 18.47 3.11
N THR A 77 0.26 19.72 2.64
CA THR A 77 1.37 20.50 2.07
C THR A 77 1.87 21.64 2.96
N HIS A 78 1.29 21.86 4.14
CA HIS A 78 1.67 22.98 5.01
C HIS A 78 3.08 22.82 5.59
N TYR A 79 3.47 21.59 5.94
CA TYR A 79 4.81 21.24 6.39
C TYR A 79 5.08 19.75 6.20
N GLY A 80 6.33 19.33 6.42
CA GLY A 80 6.74 17.92 6.42
C GLY A 80 7.83 17.65 7.45
N LYS A 81 8.55 16.53 7.30
CA LYS A 81 9.57 16.08 8.27
C LYS A 81 10.64 17.14 8.63
N ALA A 82 10.95 18.05 7.70
CA ALA A 82 11.94 19.11 7.91
C ALA A 82 11.52 20.10 9.01
N PHE A 83 10.21 20.36 9.14
CA PHE A 83 9.65 21.21 10.20
C PHE A 83 9.74 20.55 11.57
N LEU A 84 9.60 19.22 11.65
CA LEU A 84 9.61 18.48 12.92
C LEU A 84 11.01 18.30 13.50
N LYS A 85 12.04 18.33 12.64
CA LYS A 85 13.43 18.01 13.02
C LYS A 85 13.99 18.92 14.13
N PRO A 86 13.86 20.26 14.10
CA PRO A 86 14.36 21.14 15.17
C PRO A 86 13.66 20.93 16.53
N HIS A 87 12.43 20.39 16.50
CA HIS A 87 11.65 20.10 17.70
C HIS A 87 11.90 18.69 18.26
N ASN A 88 12.82 17.92 17.66
CA ASN A 88 13.14 16.55 18.04
C ASN A 88 11.93 15.59 17.99
N PHE A 89 10.94 15.87 17.13
CA PHE A 89 9.81 14.97 16.92
C PHE A 89 10.09 13.98 15.80
N HIS A 90 9.88 12.69 16.08
CA HIS A 90 9.88 11.66 15.05
C HIS A 90 8.61 11.80 14.18
N PRO A 91 8.71 11.86 12.83
CA PRO A 91 7.56 12.12 11.97
C PRO A 91 6.42 11.12 12.10
N GLU A 92 6.73 9.84 12.28
CA GLU A 92 5.70 8.80 12.44
C GLU A 92 4.94 8.97 13.76
N THR A 93 5.65 9.22 14.86
CA THR A 93 5.03 9.43 16.18
C THR A 93 4.13 10.65 16.16
N TYR A 94 4.58 11.73 15.52
CA TYR A 94 3.79 12.94 15.33
C TYR A 94 2.49 12.66 14.55
N ALA A 95 2.57 11.92 13.44
CA ALA A 95 1.40 11.54 12.66
C ALA A 95 0.43 10.63 13.44
N GLN A 96 0.95 9.72 14.27
CA GLN A 96 0.12 8.85 15.12
C GLN A 96 -0.64 9.65 16.18
N PHE A 97 -0.02 10.65 16.83
CA PHE A 97 -0.71 11.53 17.77
C PHE A 97 -1.76 12.41 17.08
N ALA A 98 -1.45 12.94 15.90
CA ALA A 98 -2.43 13.69 15.10
C ALA A 98 -3.64 12.82 14.75
N LEU A 99 -3.43 11.53 14.43
CA LEU A 99 -4.51 10.58 14.15
C LEU A 99 -5.36 10.30 15.40
N GLN A 100 -4.74 10.09 16.57
CA GLN A 100 -5.49 9.92 17.83
C GLN A 100 -6.32 11.16 18.16
N LEU A 101 -5.74 12.36 18.04
CA LEU A 101 -6.45 13.62 18.27
C LEU A 101 -7.60 13.82 17.30
N ALA A 102 -7.40 13.53 16.01
CA ALA A 102 -8.46 13.62 15.00
C ALA A 102 -9.62 12.69 15.34
N TYR A 103 -9.32 11.42 15.65
CA TYR A 103 -10.34 10.43 16.03
C TYR A 103 -11.09 10.86 17.29
N TYR A 104 -10.38 11.28 18.34
CA TYR A 104 -10.99 11.74 19.58
C TYR A 104 -11.89 12.96 19.36
N THR A 105 -11.45 13.92 18.55
CA THR A 105 -12.24 15.12 18.20
C THR A 105 -13.54 14.76 17.47
N MET A 106 -13.50 13.77 16.58
CA MET A 106 -14.67 13.33 15.83
C MET A 106 -15.64 12.47 16.64
N HIS A 107 -15.13 11.64 17.56
CA HIS A 107 -15.93 10.58 18.19
C HIS A 107 -16.07 10.71 19.72
N GLY A 108 -15.39 11.66 20.35
CA GLY A 108 -15.47 11.95 21.78
C GLY A 108 -14.89 10.84 22.69
N ARG A 109 -14.11 9.90 22.13
CA ARG A 109 -13.50 8.78 22.87
C ARG A 109 -12.24 8.27 22.16
N PRO A 110 -11.27 7.69 22.91
CA PRO A 110 -10.13 7.02 22.31
C PRO A 110 -10.54 5.72 21.60
N ALA A 111 -9.70 5.24 20.68
CA ALA A 111 -9.91 3.97 19.99
C ALA A 111 -8.66 3.08 19.96
N PRO A 112 -8.82 1.75 20.13
CA PRO A 112 -7.75 0.80 19.90
C PRO A 112 -7.17 0.98 18.50
N THR A 113 -5.87 1.24 18.43
CA THR A 113 -5.19 1.56 17.17
C THR A 113 -4.08 0.56 16.92
N TYR A 114 -4.09 -0.03 15.71
CA TYR A 114 -3.07 -0.93 15.22
C TYR A 114 -2.05 -0.13 14.39
N VAL A 115 -0.78 -0.21 14.76
CA VAL A 115 0.33 0.33 13.95
C VAL A 115 1.31 -0.79 13.66
N THR A 116 1.67 -0.94 12.39
CA THR A 116 2.64 -1.94 11.95
C THR A 116 4.05 -1.55 12.39
N ALA A 117 4.68 -2.35 13.25
CA ALA A 117 6.10 -2.23 13.58
C ALA A 117 6.89 -3.36 12.92
N ALA A 118 7.88 -3.05 12.08
CA ALA A 118 8.63 -4.09 11.35
C ALA A 118 9.60 -4.84 12.27
N THR A 119 9.59 -6.17 12.19
CA THR A 119 10.49 -7.06 12.96
C THR A 119 11.54 -7.74 12.08
N ARG A 120 11.82 -7.16 10.90
CA ARG A 120 12.73 -7.69 9.87
C ARG A 120 14.19 -7.84 10.30
N GLN A 121 14.54 -7.38 11.50
CA GLN A 121 15.85 -7.65 12.13
C GLN A 121 16.01 -9.13 12.52
N PHE A 122 14.91 -9.86 12.67
CA PHE A 122 14.91 -11.29 12.99
C PHE A 122 14.70 -12.15 11.74
N TYR A 123 15.15 -13.40 11.79
CA TYR A 123 14.95 -14.38 10.71
C TYR A 123 13.46 -14.54 10.39
N HIS A 124 13.09 -14.30 9.12
CA HIS A 124 11.70 -14.29 8.65
C HIS A 124 10.77 -13.33 9.41
N GLY A 125 11.32 -12.34 10.12
CA GLY A 125 10.55 -11.33 10.82
C GLY A 125 9.66 -10.53 9.88
N ARG A 126 8.39 -10.37 10.27
CA ARG A 126 7.40 -9.56 9.57
C ARG A 126 7.07 -8.32 10.37
N THR A 127 6.04 -8.40 11.21
CA THR A 127 5.49 -7.26 11.92
C THR A 127 5.08 -7.62 13.34
N GLU A 128 5.10 -6.63 14.23
CA GLU A 128 4.42 -6.61 15.52
C GLU A 128 3.39 -5.45 15.53
N THR A 129 2.41 -5.54 16.42
CA THR A 129 1.43 -4.49 16.69
C THR A 129 1.99 -3.50 17.70
N MET A 130 2.29 -2.28 17.25
CA MET A 130 2.44 -1.15 18.15
C MET A 130 1.05 -0.54 18.42
N ARG A 131 0.70 -0.40 19.69
CA ARG A 131 -0.58 0.18 20.14
C ARG A 131 -0.39 1.66 20.45
N SER A 132 -0.75 2.53 19.52
CA SER A 132 -0.54 3.99 19.67
C SER A 132 -1.57 4.70 20.54
N CYS A 133 -2.65 4.02 20.93
CA CYS A 133 -3.58 4.48 21.96
C CYS A 133 -3.12 3.96 23.32
N PHE A 134 -2.54 4.85 24.13
CA PHE A 134 -2.00 4.58 25.47
C PHE A 134 -2.27 5.79 26.39
N PRO A 135 -2.18 5.66 27.73
CA PRO A 135 -2.76 6.63 28.67
C PRO A 135 -2.34 8.10 28.50
N GLU A 136 -1.12 8.35 28.04
CA GLU A 136 -0.58 9.68 27.79
C GLU A 136 -1.09 10.33 26.48
N VAL A 137 -1.87 9.61 25.65
CA VAL A 137 -2.33 10.00 24.31
C VAL A 137 -3.85 10.01 24.20
#